data_AF-A0A328BAQ2-F1
#
_entry.id   AF-A0A328BAQ2-F1
#
_cell.length_a   1.000
_cell.length_b   1.000
_cell.length_c   1.000
_cell.angle_alpha   90.00
_cell.angle_beta   90.00
_cell.angle_gamma   90.00
#
_symmetry.space_group_name_H-M   'P 1'
#
loop_
_entity.id
_entity.type
_entity.pdbx_description
1 polymer ?
#
loop_
_entity_poly.entity_id
_entity_poly.type
_entity_poly.pdbx_seq_one_letter_code
_entity_poly.pdbx_strand_id
1 'polypeptide(L)'
;MTDCELSTLANSSAELAAEELLLIFQQVGARGDVMLYKHDGARSENRFTIMALISGYEGVCRRDGDSLSVCVQDCLRQYLAAKARLGN
;
A
#
# COMPACT_ATOMS: atom_id res chain seq x y z
N MET A 1 5.06 13.22 -3.46
CA MET A 1 5.96 12.07 -3.60
C MET A 1 5.85 11.55 -5.03
N THR A 2 6.98 11.49 -5.72
CA THR A 2 7.10 10.92 -7.07
C THR A 2 6.89 9.41 -7.05
N ASP A 3 6.63 8.80 -8.21
CA ASP A 3 6.53 7.34 -8.30
C ASP A 3 7.87 6.65 -8.01
N CYS A 4 9.00 7.34 -8.25
CA CYS A 4 10.34 6.85 -7.87
C CYS A 4 10.49 6.74 -6.35
N GLU A 5 10.01 7.74 -5.60
CA GLU A 5 10.03 7.71 -4.13
C GLU A 5 9.08 6.64 -3.57
N LEU A 6 7.87 6.51 -4.13
CA LEU A 6 6.95 5.42 -3.75
C LEU A 6 7.56 4.04 -4.04
N SER A 7 8.23 3.88 -5.18
CA SER A 7 8.93 2.65 -5.53
C SER A 7 10.08 2.34 -4.57
N THR A 8 10.82 3.37 -4.13
CA THR A 8 11.87 3.21 -3.11
C THR A 8 11.29 2.68 -1.79
N LEU A 9 10.21 3.29 -1.29
CA LEU A 9 9.54 2.81 -0.08
C LEU A 9 8.97 1.40 -0.25
N ALA A 10 8.37 1.12 -1.41
CA ALA A 10 7.80 -0.17 -1.74
C ALA A 10 8.85 -1.29 -1.79
N ASN A 11 10.12 -1.00 -2.07
CA ASN A 11 11.20 -1.99 -2.19
C ASN A 11 12.19 -1.96 -1.03
N SER A 12 11.98 -1.07 -0.05
CA SER A 12 12.79 -1.02 1.16
C SER A 12 12.66 -2.31 1.97
N SER A 13 13.76 -2.77 2.55
CA SER A 13 13.77 -3.84 3.55
C SER A 13 13.61 -3.31 4.98
N ALA A 14 13.62 -1.98 5.16
CA ALA A 14 13.42 -1.35 6.45
C ALA A 14 11.91 -1.29 6.80
N GLU A 15 11.64 -1.26 8.10
CA GLU A 15 10.31 -0.97 8.61
C GLU A 15 9.95 0.49 8.34
N LEU A 16 8.75 0.72 7.83
CA LEU A 16 8.23 2.05 7.53
C LEU A 16 7.87 2.79 8.82
N ALA A 17 8.33 4.03 8.95
CA ALA A 17 7.89 4.95 9.97
C ALA A 17 6.41 5.34 9.77
N ALA A 18 5.75 5.81 10.83
CA ALA A 18 4.36 6.23 10.77
C ALA A 18 4.12 7.34 9.74
N GLU A 19 5.07 8.26 9.61
CA GLU A 19 5.03 9.36 8.64
C GLU A 19 5.11 8.83 7.20
N GLU A 20 5.94 7.81 6.94
CA GLU A 20 6.06 7.18 5.63
C GLU A 20 4.77 6.45 5.25
N LEU A 21 4.17 5.72 6.21
CA LEU A 21 2.87 5.10 6.03
C LEU A 21 1.80 6.14 5.67
N LEU A 22 1.70 7.23 6.44
CA LEU A 22 0.73 8.30 6.17
C LEU A 22 0.95 8.94 4.79
N LEU A 23 2.20 9.20 4.43
CA LEU A 23 2.54 9.75 3.13
C LEU A 23 2.14 8.82 2.00
N ILE A 24 2.39 7.51 2.12
CA ILE A 24 1.96 6.53 1.09
C ILE A 24 0.44 6.62 0.87
N PHE A 25 -0.36 6.60 1.93
CA PHE A 25 -1.83 6.64 1.82
C PHE A 25 -2.32 7.96 1.20
N GLN A 26 -1.75 9.09 1.63
CA GLN A 26 -2.05 10.40 1.04
C GLN A 26 -1.71 10.46 -0.45
N GLN A 27 -0.59 9.85 -0.84
CA GLN A 27 -0.09 9.88 -2.22
C GLN A 27 -0.91 8.98 -3.14
N VAL A 28 -1.38 7.82 -2.66
CA VAL A 28 -2.36 7.01 -3.40
C VAL A 28 -3.66 7.80 -3.56
N GLY A 29 -4.16 8.42 -2.49
CA GLY A 29 -5.36 9.27 -2.52
C GLY A 29 -5.26 10.45 -3.49
N ALA A 30 -4.11 11.12 -3.54
CA ALA A 30 -3.85 12.24 -4.44
C ALA A 30 -3.89 11.84 -5.94
N ARG A 31 -3.74 10.55 -6.25
CA ARG A 31 -3.86 9.99 -7.61
C ARG A 31 -5.30 9.59 -7.97
N GLY A 32 -6.27 9.84 -7.09
CA GLY A 32 -7.67 9.44 -7.27
C GLY A 32 -7.95 7.97 -6.99
N ASP A 33 -6.97 7.25 -6.45
CA ASP A 33 -7.05 5.86 -6.05
C ASP A 33 -7.30 5.77 -4.54
N VAL A 34 -7.69 4.59 -4.04
CA VAL A 34 -8.02 4.41 -2.61
C VAL A 34 -7.13 3.34 -2.01
N MET A 35 -6.47 3.63 -0.89
CA MET A 35 -5.78 2.65 -0.07
C MET A 35 -6.46 2.53 1.29
N LEU A 36 -6.76 1.31 1.71
CA LEU A 36 -7.47 0.98 2.94
C LEU A 36 -6.57 0.14 3.84
N TYR A 37 -6.66 0.43 5.13
CA TYR A 37 -6.05 -0.33 6.21
C TYR A 37 -7.15 -0.88 7.13
N LYS A 38 -7.03 -2.15 7.49
CA LYS A 38 -7.89 -2.81 8.47
C LYS A 38 -7.02 -3.61 9.44
N HIS A 39 -7.32 -3.48 10.73
CA HIS A 39 -6.73 -4.29 11.78
C HIS A 39 -7.71 -5.41 12.15
N ASP A 40 -7.39 -6.62 11.72
CA ASP A 40 -8.20 -7.85 11.84
C ASP A 40 -7.78 -8.75 13.00
N GLY A 41 -6.95 -8.20 13.88
CA GLY A 41 -6.40 -8.86 15.05
C GLY A 41 -7.31 -8.84 16.27
N ALA A 42 -7.22 -9.88 17.10
CA ALA A 42 -7.54 -9.74 18.53
C ALA A 42 -6.48 -8.83 19.19
N ARG A 43 -6.74 -8.26 20.37
CA ARG A 43 -5.76 -7.38 21.07
C ARG A 43 -4.35 -7.99 21.23
N SER A 44 -4.24 -9.32 21.20
CA SER A 44 -3.00 -10.09 21.35
C SER A 44 -2.40 -10.62 20.04
N GLU A 45 -3.06 -10.43 18.89
CA GLU A 45 -2.63 -10.95 17.58
C GLU A 45 -2.67 -9.82 16.56
N ASN A 46 -1.51 -9.33 16.13
CA ASN A 46 -1.46 -8.31 15.09
C ASN A 46 -1.76 -8.97 13.74
N ARG A 47 -2.91 -8.65 13.15
CA ARG A 47 -3.24 -9.08 11.79
C ARG A 47 -3.78 -7.88 11.02
N PHE A 48 -3.16 -7.60 9.89
CA PHE A 48 -3.44 -6.44 9.06
C PHE A 48 -3.95 -6.89 7.71
N THR A 49 -4.92 -6.14 7.18
CA THR A 49 -5.36 -6.22 5.79
C THR A 49 -5.16 -4.86 5.15
N ILE A 50 -4.38 -4.83 4.08
CA ILE A 50 -4.15 -3.65 3.24
C ILE A 50 -4.77 -3.92 1.88
N MET A 51 -5.55 -2.97 1.39
CA MET A 51 -6.15 -3.03 0.06
C MET A 51 -5.90 -1.73 -0.70
N ALA A 52 -5.66 -1.82 -2.00
CA ALA A 52 -5.69 -0.67 -2.90
C ALA A 52 -6.69 -0.89 -4.03
N LEU A 53 -7.64 0.03 -4.16
CA LEU A 53 -8.58 0.12 -5.28
C LEU A 53 -8.04 1.17 -6.24
N ILE A 54 -7.88 0.78 -7.50
CA ILE A 54 -7.27 1.60 -8.53
C ILE A 54 -8.35 1.99 -9.53
N SER A 55 -8.50 3.28 -9.77
CA SER A 55 -9.43 3.82 -10.76
C SER A 55 -9.08 3.28 -12.15
N GLY A 56 -10.07 2.72 -12.84
CA GLY A 56 -9.89 2.09 -14.16
C GLY A 56 -9.24 0.69 -14.13
N TYR A 57 -9.02 0.10 -12.95
CA TYR A 57 -8.57 -1.28 -12.79
C TYR A 57 -9.72 -2.17 -12.29
N GLU A 58 -10.00 -3.28 -12.96
CA GLU A 58 -11.04 -4.22 -12.51
C GLU A 58 -10.64 -5.07 -11.30
N GLY A 59 -9.37 -5.01 -10.88
CA GLY A 59 -8.84 -5.76 -9.74
C GLY A 59 -8.69 -4.95 -8.45
N VAL A 60 -8.33 -5.65 -7.37
CA VAL A 60 -7.94 -5.05 -6.09
C VAL A 60 -6.57 -5.59 -5.72
N CYS A 61 -5.63 -4.71 -5.39
CA CYS A 61 -4.38 -5.12 -4.77
C CYS A 61 -4.66 -5.39 -3.30
N ARG A 62 -4.31 -6.58 -2.78
CA ARG A 62 -4.59 -6.94 -1.39
C ARG A 62 -3.45 -7.71 -0.75
N ARG A 63 -3.17 -7.40 0.51
CA ARG A 63 -2.26 -8.15 1.37
C ARG A 63 -2.77 -8.26 2.79
N ASP A 64 -2.65 -9.47 3.32
CA ASP A 64 -2.94 -9.80 4.70
C ASP A 64 -1.67 -10.31 5.38
N GLY A 65 -1.43 -9.96 6.64
CA GLY A 65 -0.25 -10.42 7.38
C GLY A 65 -0.02 -9.72 8.71
N ASP A 66 1.06 -10.08 9.40
CA ASP A 66 1.27 -9.70 10.81
C ASP A 66 2.18 -8.48 10.98
N SER A 67 2.75 -7.98 9.89
CA SER A 67 3.54 -6.74 9.85
C SER A 67 2.86 -5.72 8.94
N LEU A 68 2.48 -4.58 9.50
CA LEU A 68 1.86 -3.48 8.77
C LEU A 68 2.78 -2.98 7.66
N SER A 69 4.07 -2.77 7.97
CA SER A 69 5.06 -2.29 7.01
C SER A 69 5.17 -3.22 5.81
N VAL A 70 5.33 -4.53 6.05
CA VAL A 70 5.44 -5.53 4.97
C VAL A 70 4.16 -5.57 4.14
N CYS A 71 2.99 -5.55 4.78
CA CYS A 71 1.71 -5.56 4.05
C CYS A 71 1.53 -4.32 3.17
N VAL A 72 1.90 -3.14 3.68
CA VAL A 72 1.84 -1.89 2.92
C VAL A 72 2.84 -1.90 1.77
N GLN A 73 4.08 -2.32 1.99
CA GLN A 73 5.10 -2.43 0.94
C GLN A 73 4.67 -3.39 -0.16
N ASP A 74 4.18 -4.59 0.19
CA ASP A 74 3.70 -5.57 -0.78
C ASP A 74 2.45 -5.11 -1.55
N CYS A 75 1.52 -4.44 -0.87
CA CYS A 75 0.34 -3.89 -1.52
C CYS A 75 0.74 -2.73 -2.46
N LEU A 76 1.69 -1.89 -2.04
CA LEU A 76 2.20 -0.78 -2.83
C LEU A 76 2.96 -1.27 -4.07
N ARG A 77 3.74 -2.36 -3.97
CA ARG A 77 4.38 -3.01 -5.12
C ARG A 77 3.34 -3.46 -6.16
N GLN A 78 2.26 -4.11 -5.71
CA GLN A 78 1.16 -4.52 -6.61
C GLN A 78 0.46 -3.32 -7.23
N TYR A 79 0.20 -2.28 -6.44
CA TYR A 79 -0.41 -1.04 -6.89
C TYR A 79 0.40 -0.38 -8.01
N LEU A 80 1.71 -0.18 -7.80
CA LEU A 80 2.59 0.44 -8.80
C LEU A 80 2.66 -0.40 -10.08
N ALA A 81 2.74 -1.73 -9.96
CA ALA A 81 2.71 -2.62 -11.11
C ALA A 81 1.39 -2.59 -11.88
N ALA A 82 0.25 -2.39 -11.20
CA ALA A 82 -1.05 -2.24 -11.84
C ALA A 82 -1.18 -0.88 -12.55
N LYS A 83 -0.74 0.22 -11.91
CA LYS A 83 -0.72 1.56 -12.54
C LYS A 83 0.10 1.60 -13.83
N ALA A 84 1.31 1.01 -13.79
CA ALA A 84 2.17 0.92 -14.96
C ALA A 84 1.52 0.21 -16.16
N ARG A 85 0.66 -0.80 -15.91
CA ARG A 85 -0.09 -1.50 -16.98
C ARG A 85 -1.23 -0.66 -17.57
N LEU A 86 -1.77 0.28 -16.81
CA LEU A 86 -2.82 1.19 -17.26
C LEU A 86 -2.27 2.39 -18.05
N GLY A 87 -0.95 2.55 -18.14
CA GLY A 87 -0.32 3.71 -18.78
C GLY A 87 -0.43 4.99 -17.96
N ASN A 88 -0.66 4.85 -16.65
CA ASN A 88 -0.81 5.94 -15.68
C ASN A 88 0.36 5.98 -14.71
#